data_AF-A0A925YYJ5-F1
#
_entry.id   AF-A0A925YYJ5-F1
#
_cell.length_a   1.000
_cell.length_b   1.000
_cell.length_c   1.000
_cell.angle_alpha   90.00
_cell.angle_beta   90.00
_cell.angle_gamma   90.00
#
_symmetry.space_group_name_H-M   'P 1'
#
loop_
_entity.id
_entity.type
_entity.pdbx_description
1 polymer ?
#
loop_
_entity_poly.entity_id
_entity_poly.type
_entity_poly.pdbx_seq_one_letter_code
_entity_poly.pdbx_strand_id
1 'polypeptide(L)'
;MNNPVETKLTSPNAVRGGESRTGNESVGTLVEKTVKETYDDTLEILSAKIAIAKLDISEMIADVAVAVVLAMILLIGMFYLFTAAAIFLGELFGRMSLGYLTMGSVVLAGALFFWKVKPEFLRDLFRRVIEIK
;
A
#
# COMPACT_ATOMS: atom_id res chain seq x y z
N MET A 1 76.60 -6.33 -45.52
CA MET A 1 76.08 -6.77 -44.21
C MET A 1 75.38 -8.10 -44.42
N ASN A 2 75.98 -9.15 -43.84
CA ASN A 2 75.53 -10.54 -43.92
C ASN A 2 74.25 -10.74 -43.11
N ASN A 3 73.23 -11.39 -43.68
CA ASN A 3 72.85 -12.73 -43.26
C ASN A 3 71.71 -13.31 -44.14
N PRO A 4 71.88 -14.55 -44.65
CA PRO A 4 70.81 -15.31 -45.28
C PRO A 4 70.00 -16.12 -44.25
N VAL A 5 68.77 -16.43 -44.66
CA VAL A 5 67.83 -17.39 -44.06
C VAL A 5 68.35 -18.81 -44.31
N GLU A 6 68.50 -19.66 -43.29
CA GLU A 6 68.43 -21.13 -43.45
C GLU A 6 68.04 -21.90 -42.16
N THR A 7 66.86 -22.52 -42.24
CA THR A 7 66.50 -23.93 -41.92
C THR A 7 66.78 -24.56 -40.55
N LYS A 8 65.73 -25.19 -39.97
CA LYS A 8 65.57 -26.66 -39.82
C LYS A 8 64.22 -26.94 -39.14
N LEU A 9 63.30 -27.68 -39.79
CA LEU A 9 63.06 -29.12 -39.58
C LEU A 9 62.86 -29.42 -38.07
N THR A 10 61.73 -29.91 -37.56
CA THR A 10 61.07 -31.18 -37.91
C THR A 10 59.74 -31.27 -37.14
N SER A 11 58.79 -31.98 -37.73
CA SER A 11 57.54 -32.55 -37.17
C SER A 11 57.76 -33.39 -35.88
N PRO A 12 56.78 -34.17 -35.37
CA PRO A 12 55.48 -33.88 -34.76
C PRO A 12 55.42 -34.40 -33.29
N ASN A 13 54.24 -34.26 -32.66
CA ASN A 13 53.71 -35.15 -31.62
C ASN A 13 53.85 -34.76 -30.14
N ALA A 14 52.75 -35.04 -29.44
CA ALA A 14 52.59 -35.25 -28.00
C ALA A 14 52.66 -34.03 -27.06
N VAL A 15 51.53 -33.32 -26.94
CA VAL A 15 51.03 -32.94 -25.60
C VAL A 15 49.62 -33.52 -25.45
N ARG A 16 49.60 -34.78 -25.02
CA ARG A 16 48.44 -35.38 -24.35
C ARG A 16 48.71 -35.26 -22.86
N GLY A 17 47.82 -34.58 -22.16
CA GLY A 17 47.91 -34.28 -20.73
C GLY A 17 47.71 -32.78 -20.57
N GLY A 18 46.57 -32.26 -20.14
CA GLY A 18 45.52 -32.87 -19.36
C GLY A 18 45.16 -31.80 -18.35
N GLU A 19 44.10 -31.04 -18.61
CA GLU A 19 43.49 -30.14 -17.64
C GLU A 19 42.07 -29.81 -18.13
N SER A 20 41.24 -30.84 -18.12
CA SER A 20 39.82 -30.62 -17.84
C SER A 20 39.73 -30.30 -16.35
N ARG A 21 39.45 -29.04 -16.00
CA ARG A 21 38.71 -28.55 -14.81
C ARG A 21 39.23 -27.20 -14.30
N THR A 22 39.12 -26.14 -15.10
CA THR A 22 39.20 -24.76 -14.58
C THR A 22 38.33 -23.79 -15.37
N GLY A 23 37.24 -24.28 -15.97
CA GLY A 23 36.26 -23.47 -16.70
C GLY A 23 35.02 -23.06 -15.89
N ASN A 24 34.80 -23.67 -14.71
CA ASN A 24 33.60 -23.45 -13.91
C ASN A 24 33.80 -22.50 -12.71
N GLU A 25 35.02 -22.33 -12.18
CA GLU A 25 35.25 -21.39 -11.06
C GLU A 25 35.27 -19.93 -11.52
N SER A 26 35.72 -19.63 -12.74
CA SER A 26 35.74 -18.27 -13.29
C SER A 26 34.36 -17.76 -13.71
N VAL A 27 33.50 -18.63 -14.27
CA VAL A 27 32.16 -18.24 -14.69
C VAL A 27 31.23 -18.11 -13.48
N GLY A 28 31.36 -18.99 -12.48
CA GLY A 28 30.61 -18.90 -11.22
C GLY A 28 30.88 -17.61 -10.46
N THR A 29 32.15 -17.19 -10.35
CA THR A 29 32.53 -15.95 -9.65
C THR A 29 32.19 -14.68 -10.43
N LEU A 30 32.15 -14.72 -11.76
CA LEU A 30 31.68 -13.61 -12.59
C LEU A 30 30.15 -13.46 -12.53
N VAL A 31 29.41 -14.57 -12.57
CA VAL A 31 27.95 -14.57 -12.40
C VAL A 31 27.57 -14.11 -10.99
N GLU A 32 28.28 -14.57 -9.95
CA GLU A 32 28.05 -14.16 -8.58
C GLU A 32 28.34 -12.67 -8.38
N LYS A 33 29.37 -12.11 -9.04
CA LYS A 33 29.63 -10.66 -9.04
C LYS A 33 28.58 -9.86 -9.80
N THR A 34 28.18 -10.29 -11.00
CA THR A 34 27.18 -9.57 -11.80
C THR A 34 25.79 -9.60 -11.16
N VAL A 35 25.39 -10.71 -10.53
CA VAL A 35 24.13 -10.80 -9.80
C VAL A 35 24.15 -9.91 -8.56
N LYS A 36 25.29 -9.82 -7.86
CA LYS A 36 25.44 -8.99 -6.66
C LYS A 36 25.45 -7.50 -6.96
N GLU A 37 26.13 -7.07 -8.04
CA GLU A 37 26.09 -5.67 -8.52
C GLU A 37 24.69 -5.27 -9.01
N THR A 38 24.01 -6.16 -9.75
CA THR A 38 22.62 -5.91 -10.18
C THR A 38 21.67 -5.83 -8.99
N TYR A 39 21.90 -6.64 -7.94
CA TYR A 39 21.09 -6.59 -6.71
C TYR A 39 21.27 -5.28 -5.95
N ASP A 40 22.51 -4.77 -5.85
CA ASP A 40 22.81 -3.50 -5.19
C ASP A 40 22.18 -2.31 -5.94
N ASP A 41 22.29 -2.27 -7.28
CA ASP A 41 21.65 -1.23 -8.10
C ASP A 41 20.11 -1.27 -7.97
N THR A 42 19.52 -2.47 -7.89
CA THR A 42 18.07 -2.62 -7.72
C THR A 42 17.62 -2.20 -6.33
N LEU A 43 18.43 -2.47 -5.30
CA LEU A 43 18.17 -2.03 -3.93
C LEU A 43 18.24 -0.51 -3.78
N GLU A 44 19.14 0.16 -4.51
CA GLU A 44 19.23 1.63 -4.51
C GLU A 44 18.00 2.27 -5.16
N ILE A 45 17.53 1.72 -6.28
CA ILE A 45 16.28 2.15 -6.95
C ILE A 45 15.05 1.85 -6.08
N LEU A 46 15.05 0.71 -5.37
CA LEU A 46 13.97 0.32 -4.46
C LEU A 46 13.93 1.22 -3.21
N SER A 47 15.08 1.56 -2.65
CA SER A 47 15.27 2.50 -1.55
C SER A 47 14.65 3.86 -1.85
N ALA A 48 14.95 4.41 -3.04
CA ALA A 48 14.37 5.68 -3.49
C ALA A 48 12.84 5.60 -3.65
N LYS A 49 12.31 4.50 -4.19
CA LYS A 49 10.85 4.28 -4.30
C LYS A 49 10.17 4.11 -2.94
N ILE A 50 10.81 3.47 -1.97
CA ILE A 50 10.28 3.30 -0.61
C ILE A 50 10.25 4.65 0.12
N ALA A 51 11.26 5.49 -0.05
CA ALA A 51 11.30 6.82 0.56
C ALA A 51 10.15 7.72 0.06
N ILE A 52 9.85 7.68 -1.25
CA ILE A 52 8.71 8.40 -1.85
C ILE A 52 7.39 7.78 -1.37
N ALA A 53 7.25 6.46 -1.38
CA ALA A 53 6.05 5.77 -0.93
C ALA A 53 5.74 6.04 0.56
N LYS A 54 6.77 6.17 1.41
CA LYS A 54 6.60 6.50 2.83
C LYS A 54 6.00 7.89 3.03
N LEU A 55 6.32 8.84 2.16
CA LEU A 55 5.76 10.20 2.21
C LEU A 55 4.27 10.17 1.88
N ASP A 56 3.89 9.55 0.77
CA ASP A 56 2.49 9.41 0.31
C ASP A 56 1.64 8.65 1.33
N ILE A 57 2.18 7.58 1.92
CA ILE A 57 1.51 6.81 2.97
C ILE A 57 1.29 7.67 4.23
N SER A 58 2.25 8.51 4.61
CA SER A 58 2.12 9.35 5.81
C SER A 58 1.04 10.42 5.65
N GLU A 59 0.92 11.01 4.46
CA GLU A 59 -0.09 12.01 4.15
C GLU A 59 -1.50 11.38 4.15
N MET A 60 -1.64 10.21 3.53
CA MET A 60 -2.91 9.48 3.51
C MET A 60 -3.36 9.04 4.91
N ILE A 61 -2.43 8.60 5.78
CA ILE A 61 -2.76 8.24 7.16
C ILE A 61 -3.16 9.47 7.98
N ALA A 62 -2.49 10.61 7.77
CA ALA A 62 -2.82 11.84 8.47
C ALA A 62 -4.24 12.32 8.13
N ASP A 63 -4.63 12.27 6.86
CA ASP A 63 -5.94 12.71 6.43
C ASP A 63 -7.07 11.79 6.92
N VAL A 64 -6.85 10.47 6.86
CA VAL A 64 -7.77 9.48 7.45
C VAL A 64 -7.91 9.70 8.95
N ALA A 65 -6.82 10.00 9.65
CA ALA A 65 -6.86 10.26 11.09
C ALA A 65 -7.71 11.50 11.42
N VAL A 66 -7.57 12.59 10.67
CA VAL A 66 -8.40 13.79 10.83
C VAL A 66 -9.87 13.48 10.55
N ALA A 67 -10.16 12.77 9.46
CA ALA A 67 -11.53 12.37 9.11
C ALA A 67 -12.18 11.52 10.20
N VAL A 68 -11.46 10.57 10.78
CA VAL A 68 -11.95 9.72 11.89
C VAL A 68 -12.26 10.53 13.14
N VAL A 69 -11.36 11.44 13.52
CA VAL A 69 -11.58 12.33 14.68
C VAL A 69 -12.80 13.21 14.46
N LEU A 70 -12.93 13.80 13.27
CA LEU A 70 -14.06 14.64 12.91
C LEU A 70 -15.37 13.84 12.92
N ALA A 71 -15.35 12.61 12.38
CA ALA A 71 -16.49 11.70 12.41
C ALA A 71 -16.91 11.34 13.85
N MET A 72 -15.95 11.10 14.76
CA MET A 72 -16.27 10.84 16.17
C MET A 72 -16.92 12.05 16.84
N ILE A 73 -16.37 13.26 16.66
CA ILE A 73 -16.95 14.49 17.22
C ILE A 73 -18.38 14.70 16.70
N LEU A 74 -18.58 14.49 15.40
CA LEU A 74 -19.87 14.64 14.75
C LEU A 74 -20.88 13.60 15.27
N LEU A 75 -20.46 12.35 15.45
CA LEU A 75 -21.28 11.29 16.06
C LEU A 75 -21.71 11.66 17.48
N ILE A 76 -20.79 12.13 18.31
CA ILE A 76 -21.09 12.54 19.69
C ILE A 76 -22.06 13.72 19.69
N GLY A 77 -21.80 14.74 18.87
CA GLY A 77 -22.67 15.90 18.73
C GLY A 77 -24.07 15.53 18.26
N MET A 78 -24.17 14.63 17.27
CA MET A 78 -25.44 14.12 16.77
C MET A 78 -26.23 13.39 17.87
N PHE A 79 -25.55 12.57 18.67
CA PHE A 79 -26.16 11.85 19.80
C PHE A 79 -26.73 12.81 20.86
N TYR A 80 -25.97 13.87 21.19
CA TYR A 80 -26.43 14.93 22.08
C TYR A 80 -27.64 15.65 21.50
N LEU A 81 -27.62 15.98 20.20
CA LEU A 81 -28.73 16.64 19.52
C LEU A 81 -30.00 15.79 19.55
N PHE A 82 -29.88 14.48 19.29
CA PHE A 82 -31.00 13.54 19.38
C PHE A 82 -31.60 13.50 20.78
N THR A 83 -30.75 13.48 21.81
CA THR A 83 -31.19 13.45 23.20
C THR A 83 -31.90 14.76 23.57
N ALA A 84 -31.32 15.90 23.21
CA ALA A 84 -31.92 17.21 23.44
C ALA A 84 -33.27 17.34 22.73
N ALA A 85 -33.36 16.91 21.47
CA ALA A 85 -34.60 16.93 20.71
C ALA A 85 -35.65 15.97 21.29
N ALA A 86 -35.26 14.79 21.77
CA ALA A 86 -36.17 13.87 22.46
C ALA A 86 -36.74 14.48 23.74
N ILE A 87 -35.90 15.16 24.54
CA ILE A 87 -36.35 15.86 25.75
C ILE A 87 -37.32 16.98 25.38
N PHE A 88 -36.95 17.82 24.38
CA PHE A 88 -37.78 18.93 23.93
C PHE A 88 -39.16 18.47 23.43
N LEU A 89 -39.19 17.42 22.60
CA LEU A 89 -40.46 16.82 22.18
C LEU A 89 -41.23 16.25 23.38
N GLY A 90 -40.54 15.61 24.31
CA GLY A 90 -41.14 15.06 25.52
C GLY A 90 -41.82 16.12 26.40
N GLU A 91 -41.20 17.29 26.54
CA GLU A 91 -41.79 18.44 27.22
C GLU A 91 -43.02 18.96 26.47
N LEU A 92 -42.95 19.04 25.14
CA LEU A 92 -44.08 19.50 24.30
C LEU A 92 -45.31 18.58 24.43
N PHE A 93 -45.09 17.27 24.55
CA PHE A 93 -46.16 16.28 24.80
C PHE A 93 -46.51 16.14 26.29
N GLY A 94 -45.84 16.85 27.19
CA GLY A 94 -46.06 16.80 28.64
C GLY A 94 -45.60 15.51 29.33
N ARG A 95 -44.92 14.61 28.60
CA ARG A 95 -44.35 13.35 29.11
C ARG A 95 -43.05 13.04 28.38
N MET A 96 -41.94 13.00 29.12
CA MET A 96 -40.62 12.66 28.58
C MET A 96 -40.60 11.34 27.81
N SER A 97 -41.36 10.33 28.25
CA SER A 97 -41.42 9.02 27.59
C SER A 97 -41.93 9.10 26.15
N LEU A 98 -42.87 10.00 25.83
CA LEU A 98 -43.35 10.20 24.46
C LEU A 98 -42.29 10.85 23.56
N GLY A 99 -41.47 11.74 24.14
CA GLY A 99 -40.37 12.39 23.41
C GLY A 99 -39.31 11.39 22.93
N TYR A 100 -38.91 10.47 23.81
CA TYR A 100 -38.01 9.39 23.42
C TYR A 100 -38.65 8.40 22.44
N LEU A 101 -39.95 8.09 22.61
CA LEU A 101 -40.65 7.17 21.71
C LEU A 101 -40.77 7.74 20.28
N THR A 102 -41.06 9.05 20.17
CA THR A 102 -41.17 9.74 18.87
C THR A 102 -39.80 9.89 18.20
N MET A 103 -38.75 10.27 18.93
CA MET A 103 -37.42 10.29 18.33
C MET A 103 -36.93 8.89 17.95
N GLY A 104 -37.19 7.88 18.78
CA GLY A 104 -36.89 6.49 18.47
C GLY A 104 -37.59 6.00 17.20
N SER A 105 -38.86 6.35 16.99
CA SER A 105 -39.59 5.95 15.79
C SER A 105 -39.08 6.65 14.53
N VAL A 106 -38.67 7.93 14.61
CA VAL A 106 -38.03 8.66 13.51
C VAL A 106 -36.70 8.02 13.12
N VAL A 107 -35.86 7.67 14.11
CA VAL A 107 -34.58 6.99 13.86
C VAL A 107 -34.81 5.61 13.25
N LEU A 108 -35.77 4.84 13.77
CA LEU A 108 -36.10 3.53 13.23
C LEU A 108 -36.62 3.61 11.79
N ALA A 109 -37.49 4.57 11.50
CA ALA A 109 -38.00 4.82 10.16
C ALA A 109 -36.88 5.23 9.20
N GLY A 110 -35.97 6.11 9.64
CA GLY A 110 -34.76 6.47 8.91
C GLY A 110 -33.86 5.27 8.64
N ALA A 111 -33.61 4.42 9.65
CA ALA A 111 -32.81 3.22 9.53
C ALA A 111 -33.44 2.19 8.56
N LEU A 112 -34.76 1.99 8.63
CA LEU A 112 -35.49 1.13 7.70
C LEU A 112 -35.49 1.70 6.27
N PHE A 113 -35.59 3.02 6.12
CA PHE A 113 -35.46 3.69 4.83
C PHE A 113 -34.06 3.48 4.26
N PHE A 114 -33.00 3.70 5.05
CA PHE A 114 -31.62 3.44 4.65
C PHE A 114 -31.37 1.97 4.31
N TRP A 115 -31.91 1.04 5.10
CA TRP A 115 -31.82 -0.39 4.82
C TRP A 115 -32.47 -0.74 3.48
N LYS A 116 -33.60 -0.10 3.16
CA LYS A 116 -34.35 -0.34 1.94
C LYS A 116 -33.78 0.39 0.71
N VAL A 117 -33.10 1.52 0.90
CA VAL A 117 -32.45 2.33 -0.16
C VAL A 117 -31.10 1.77 -0.62
N LYS A 118 -30.74 0.57 -0.13
CA LYS A 118 -29.59 -0.28 -0.52
C LYS A 118 -28.20 0.13 0.02
N PRO A 119 -27.33 -0.87 0.23
CA PRO A 119 -25.90 -0.70 0.57
C PRO A 119 -25.06 -0.01 -0.52
N GLU A 120 -25.63 0.24 -1.70
CA GLU A 120 -24.98 0.98 -2.79
C GLU A 120 -24.73 2.44 -2.40
N PHE A 121 -25.61 3.08 -1.63
CA PHE A 121 -25.41 4.45 -1.16
C PHE A 121 -24.28 4.57 -0.13
N LEU A 122 -24.12 3.59 0.76
CA LEU A 122 -22.96 3.52 1.64
C LEU A 122 -21.67 3.28 0.85
N ARG A 123 -21.71 2.40 -0.17
CA ARG A 123 -20.55 2.20 -1.05
C ARG A 123 -20.18 3.46 -1.81
N ASP A 124 -21.16 4.24 -2.28
CA ASP A 124 -20.93 5.52 -2.96
C ASP A 124 -20.46 6.63 -2.02
N LEU A 125 -20.93 6.66 -0.77
CA LEU A 125 -20.42 7.58 0.25
C LEU A 125 -18.98 7.23 0.64
N PHE A 126 -18.67 5.95 0.86
CA PHE A 126 -17.31 5.50 1.11
C PHE A 126 -16.40 5.78 -0.08
N ARG A 127 -16.88 5.53 -1.30
CA ARG A 127 -16.13 5.83 -2.52
C ARG A 127 -15.89 7.33 -2.63
N ARG A 128 -16.89 8.20 -2.42
CA ARG A 128 -16.71 9.66 -2.41
C ARG A 128 -15.76 10.15 -1.32
N VAL A 129 -15.83 9.62 -0.10
CA VAL A 129 -14.92 10.05 0.98
C VAL A 129 -13.47 9.64 0.68
N ILE A 130 -13.26 8.50 0.02
CA ILE A 130 -11.92 8.01 -0.38
C ILE A 130 -11.45 8.67 -1.70
N GLU A 131 -12.37 9.11 -2.55
CA GLU A 131 -12.11 9.64 -3.90
C GLU A 131 -12.18 11.18 -3.95
N ILE A 132 -12.50 11.84 -2.82
CA ILE A 132 -12.18 13.26 -2.58
C ILE A 132 -10.65 13.31 -2.41
N LYS A 133 -10.02 13.39 -3.57
CA LYS A 133 -8.60 13.62 -3.83
C LYS A 133 -8.26 15.09 -3.72
#